data_AF-A0A3B8T268-F1
#
_entry.id   AF-A0A3B8T268-F1
#
_cell.length_a   1.000
_cell.length_b   1.000
_cell.length_c   1.000
_cell.angle_alpha   90.00
_cell.angle_beta   90.00
_cell.angle_gamma   90.00
#
_symmetry.space_group_name_H-M   'P 1'
#
loop_
_entity.id
_entity.type
_entity.pdbx_description
1 polymer ?
#
loop_
_entity_poly.entity_id
_entity_poly.type
_entity_poly.pdbx_seq_one_letter_code
_entity_poly.pdbx_strand_id
1 'polypeptide(L)'
;MNKPLLSVLSAAIVIGLSGCSDKPDTTTTTPVAETIISAPSANADVSTSILMQDFQGPYEGVPAFDKMDLSGLTAAVEQGMVLQLAEIDAIATNPATPNFDNTFAAMERAGKALDNVFTYWGIWSSNMSSPEFRDIQRKLSPKLSEFRSKISQNKALFERVKAIYEGAEYQTLNLEQQRIVKSSFEGFVRSGILLDEVGQKRTAEINKKLAELHTKFGNNVLNDEESYVTYISKDQLSGLPESFVKASAAAAAQRGEEGKYAITNTRSSMDPFLTYSDNRELREKVWNTYYSRGDNGDEFDNSDIIKQILTLRHERVQLLGFDNYAQWRLQDRMAKTPENAMDLMNKVWPAALARVDEEVMDMQDIADAEGADITIAPWDYRYYAEKVRKAKYALDSDEVKQYLQLDKLREAMFYVAGRLFNFSFTPVAEGSVPVWHEDVKVWEVNDKTTGDNIGLWYLDPFARQGKRSGAWATYYRSYTTFDGETNVLSSNNSNFVKGAEGEPSLISWDDAETYFHEFGHALHFLASDVAYPSSHSGVRDYTEFQSQLLERWLLTDEVINNYLVHYETGEPIPAELVNKIKQAATFNEGFKTTEYMASAIMDLKYHTT
;
A
#
# COMPACT_ATOMS: atom_id res chain seq x y z
N MET A 1 -24.05 57.05 -25.70
CA MET A 1 -24.46 57.94 -26.81
C MET A 1 -23.44 57.83 -27.94
N ASN A 2 -23.93 57.57 -29.15
CA ASN A 2 -23.39 57.84 -30.50
C ASN A 2 -21.87 57.76 -30.79
N LYS A 3 -21.53 56.79 -31.67
CA LYS A 3 -20.50 56.95 -32.74
C LYS A 3 -20.85 58.16 -33.63
N PRO A 4 -19.87 58.79 -34.33
CA PRO A 4 -19.64 58.46 -35.76
C PRO A 4 -18.13 58.55 -36.17
N LEU A 5 -17.56 57.56 -36.89
CA LEU A 5 -17.40 57.42 -38.36
C LEU A 5 -16.20 58.14 -39.02
N LEU A 6 -15.52 57.39 -39.90
CA LEU A 6 -14.91 57.78 -41.19
C LEU A 6 -13.95 59.01 -41.21
N SER A 7 -12.68 58.89 -41.61
CA SER A 7 -12.20 58.74 -43.02
C SER A 7 -10.93 59.62 -43.22
N VAL A 8 -10.07 59.61 -44.25
CA VAL A 8 -9.80 58.77 -45.46
C VAL A 8 -8.46 59.26 -46.11
N LEU A 9 -7.94 58.57 -47.15
CA LEU A 9 -6.81 59.00 -48.04
C LEU A 9 -5.39 58.98 -47.38
N SER A 10 -4.26 58.79 -48.09
CA SER A 10 -3.98 58.11 -49.38
C SER A 10 -2.47 58.07 -49.68
N ALA A 11 -2.13 57.42 -50.82
CA ALA A 11 -0.93 57.60 -51.64
C ALA A 11 0.37 56.89 -51.19
N ALA A 12 0.74 55.90 -52.00
CA ALA A 12 2.07 55.29 -52.03
C ALA A 12 3.05 56.13 -52.88
N ILE A 13 4.35 55.86 -52.75
CA ILE A 13 5.38 55.99 -53.79
C ILE A 13 6.44 54.88 -53.58
N VAL A 14 7.16 54.54 -54.65
CA VAL A 14 7.87 53.26 -54.87
C VAL A 14 9.40 53.47 -54.92
N ILE A 15 10.16 52.37 -55.01
CA ILE A 15 11.60 52.22 -55.39
C ILE A 15 12.56 52.21 -54.17
N GLY A 16 13.47 51.23 -54.00
CA GLY A 16 13.68 49.97 -54.73
C GLY A 16 15.03 49.26 -54.44
N LEU A 17 15.17 48.04 -54.96
CA LEU A 17 16.42 47.29 -55.28
C LEU A 17 17.39 46.83 -54.16
N SER A 18 17.42 45.50 -53.99
CA SER A 18 18.59 44.60 -54.09
C SER A 18 19.77 44.67 -53.10
N GLY A 19 20.07 43.53 -52.45
CA GLY A 19 21.39 43.23 -51.86
C GLY A 19 21.40 41.98 -50.97
N CYS A 20 22.12 40.93 -51.35
CA CYS A 20 22.35 39.72 -50.53
C CYS A 20 23.63 39.87 -49.69
N SER A 21 23.66 39.33 -48.45
CA SER A 21 24.75 38.49 -47.88
C SER A 21 24.50 38.17 -46.39
N ASP A 22 25.21 37.16 -45.86
CA ASP A 22 24.93 36.47 -44.59
C ASP A 22 25.45 37.13 -43.28
N LYS A 23 24.63 36.95 -42.20
CA LYS A 23 24.97 36.69 -40.77
C LYS A 23 25.80 37.71 -39.94
N PRO A 24 25.75 37.65 -38.57
CA PRO A 24 24.80 36.97 -37.67
C PRO A 24 24.20 37.88 -36.55
N ASP A 25 23.40 37.23 -35.70
CA ASP A 25 23.16 37.49 -34.26
C ASP A 25 22.08 38.46 -33.71
N THR A 26 21.38 37.86 -32.73
CA THR A 26 20.71 38.40 -31.55
C THR A 26 19.30 39.03 -31.58
N THR A 27 18.61 38.72 -30.47
CA THR A 27 17.43 39.35 -29.85
C THR A 27 16.01 39.10 -30.39
N THR A 28 15.42 38.05 -29.82
CA THR A 28 14.16 38.12 -29.02
C THR A 28 12.86 38.51 -29.71
N THR A 29 12.08 37.49 -30.07
CA THR A 29 10.61 37.54 -30.04
C THR A 29 10.07 36.28 -29.38
N THR A 30 9.41 36.43 -28.23
CA THR A 30 8.67 35.37 -27.55
C THR A 30 7.47 34.93 -28.39
N PRO A 31 7.34 33.66 -28.81
CA PRO A 31 6.08 33.16 -29.32
C PRO A 31 5.16 32.85 -28.14
N VAL A 32 3.92 33.32 -28.20
CA VAL A 32 2.85 32.83 -27.32
C VAL A 32 2.64 31.35 -27.65
N ALA A 33 2.92 30.47 -26.69
CA ALA A 33 2.68 29.05 -26.85
C ALA A 33 1.17 28.78 -26.83
N GLU A 34 0.55 28.72 -28.01
CA GLU A 34 -0.74 28.04 -28.16
C GLU A 34 -0.56 26.60 -27.69
N THR A 35 -1.40 26.17 -26.75
CA THR A 35 -1.36 24.82 -26.20
C THR A 35 -1.93 23.84 -27.23
N ILE A 36 -1.11 23.47 -28.21
CA ILE A 36 -1.42 22.37 -29.12
C ILE A 36 -1.50 21.11 -28.27
N ILE A 37 -2.73 20.64 -28.03
CA ILE A 37 -2.97 19.28 -27.54
C ILE A 37 -2.48 18.35 -28.65
N SER A 38 -1.26 17.82 -28.48
CA SER A 38 -0.75 16.78 -29.37
C SER A 38 -1.76 15.64 -29.40
N ALA A 39 -2.06 15.14 -30.60
CA ALA A 39 -2.65 13.82 -30.71
C ALA A 39 -1.73 12.80 -30.00
N PRO A 40 -2.28 11.74 -29.37
CA PRO A 40 -1.47 10.67 -28.83
C PRO A 40 -0.54 10.11 -29.93
N SER A 41 0.68 9.76 -29.55
CA SER A 41 1.56 9.01 -30.44
C SER A 41 1.00 7.59 -30.60
N ALA A 42 1.33 6.91 -31.70
CA ALA A 42 0.90 5.52 -31.91
C ALA A 42 1.30 4.57 -30.75
N ASN A 43 2.35 4.92 -29.98
CA ASN A 43 2.75 4.18 -28.79
C ASN A 43 1.79 4.40 -27.61
N ALA A 44 1.26 5.62 -27.42
CA ALA A 44 0.32 5.91 -26.34
C ALA A 44 -1.05 5.25 -26.56
N ASP A 45 -1.51 5.15 -27.82
CA ASP A 45 -2.73 4.39 -28.17
C ASP A 45 -2.54 2.88 -27.91
N VAL A 46 -1.36 2.33 -28.26
CA VAL A 46 -1.02 0.92 -27.96
C VAL A 46 -0.92 0.67 -26.46
N SER A 47 -0.26 1.55 -25.68
CA SER A 47 -0.22 1.46 -24.22
C SER A 47 -1.64 1.50 -23.62
N THR A 48 -2.47 2.44 -24.07
CA THR A 48 -3.87 2.56 -23.64
C THR A 48 -4.63 1.25 -23.84
N SER A 49 -4.50 0.62 -25.03
CA SER A 49 -5.10 -0.69 -25.31
C SER A 49 -4.59 -1.79 -24.39
N ILE A 50 -3.28 -1.84 -24.12
CA ILE A 50 -2.65 -2.87 -23.25
C ILE A 50 -3.13 -2.75 -21.80
N LEU A 51 -3.34 -1.53 -21.30
CA LEU A 51 -3.77 -1.28 -19.92
C LEU A 51 -5.25 -1.63 -19.69
N MET A 52 -6.09 -1.57 -20.74
CA MET A 52 -7.54 -1.79 -20.64
C MET A 52 -8.00 -3.21 -21.02
N GLN A 53 -7.29 -3.87 -21.95
CA GLN A 53 -7.70 -5.17 -22.49
C GLN A 53 -7.71 -6.28 -21.42
N ASP A 54 -8.54 -7.31 -21.66
CA ASP A 54 -8.49 -8.55 -20.90
C ASP A 54 -7.08 -9.15 -20.92
N PHE A 55 -6.66 -9.70 -19.77
CA PHE A 55 -5.35 -10.35 -19.64
C PHE A 55 -5.17 -11.50 -20.64
N GLN A 56 -3.94 -11.68 -21.12
CA GLN A 56 -3.62 -12.62 -22.20
C GLN A 56 -2.45 -13.53 -21.79
N GLY A 57 -2.32 -14.70 -22.43
CA GLY A 57 -1.22 -15.64 -22.19
C GLY A 57 -1.59 -16.84 -21.31
N PRO A 58 -0.61 -17.46 -20.62
CA PRO A 58 -0.85 -18.63 -19.76
C PRO A 58 -1.67 -18.26 -18.52
N TYR A 59 -2.07 -19.26 -17.72
CA TYR A 59 -2.80 -19.07 -16.46
C TYR A 59 -4.06 -18.19 -16.62
N GLU A 60 -4.92 -18.52 -17.60
CA GLU A 60 -6.12 -17.72 -17.96
C GLU A 60 -5.82 -16.25 -18.30
N GLY A 61 -4.57 -15.96 -18.68
CA GLY A 61 -4.05 -14.63 -18.95
C GLY A 61 -3.44 -13.94 -17.73
N VAL A 62 -2.39 -13.18 -17.96
CA VAL A 62 -1.66 -12.40 -16.95
C VAL A 62 -1.55 -10.92 -17.35
N PRO A 63 -1.43 -9.99 -16.38
CA PRO A 63 -1.16 -8.58 -16.68
C PRO A 63 0.16 -8.42 -17.44
N ALA A 64 0.18 -7.52 -18.43
CA ALA A 64 1.35 -7.24 -19.25
C ALA A 64 2.31 -6.25 -18.55
N PHE A 65 2.81 -6.63 -17.36
CA PHE A 65 3.67 -5.79 -16.54
C PHE A 65 4.97 -5.36 -17.24
N ASP A 66 5.45 -6.17 -18.20
CA ASP A 66 6.60 -5.90 -19.08
C ASP A 66 6.35 -4.78 -20.11
N LYS A 67 5.08 -4.40 -20.32
CA LYS A 67 4.62 -3.40 -21.29
C LYS A 67 3.93 -2.20 -20.64
N MET A 68 4.11 -2.03 -19.33
CA MET A 68 3.63 -0.88 -18.59
C MET A 68 4.30 0.41 -19.08
N ASP A 69 3.51 1.31 -19.67
CA ASP A 69 3.95 2.64 -20.09
C ASP A 69 2.96 3.71 -19.60
N LEU A 70 3.47 4.70 -18.85
CA LEU A 70 2.70 5.82 -18.30
C LEU A 70 2.05 6.69 -19.40
N SER A 71 2.57 6.67 -20.63
CA SER A 71 2.06 7.46 -21.76
C SER A 71 0.58 7.18 -22.09
N GLY A 72 0.13 5.93 -21.90
CA GLY A 72 -1.27 5.52 -22.10
C GLY A 72 -2.16 5.64 -20.85
N LEU A 73 -1.58 5.77 -19.65
CA LEU A 73 -2.34 5.64 -18.39
C LEU A 73 -3.47 6.66 -18.24
N THR A 74 -3.24 7.91 -18.65
CA THR A 74 -4.28 8.95 -18.56
C THR A 74 -5.48 8.65 -19.47
N ALA A 75 -5.21 8.26 -20.72
CA ALA A 75 -6.26 7.90 -21.67
C ALA A 75 -6.98 6.61 -21.24
N ALA A 76 -6.26 5.62 -20.70
CA ALA A 76 -6.82 4.36 -20.23
C ALA A 76 -7.80 4.56 -19.06
N VAL A 77 -7.43 5.39 -18.07
CA VAL A 77 -8.32 5.75 -16.96
C VAL A 77 -9.55 6.51 -17.46
N GLU A 78 -9.38 7.48 -18.37
CA GLU A 78 -10.50 8.28 -18.87
C GLU A 78 -11.47 7.47 -19.75
N GLN A 79 -10.97 6.59 -20.61
CA GLN A 79 -11.80 5.70 -21.42
C GLN A 79 -12.49 4.64 -20.56
N GLY A 80 -11.78 4.03 -19.60
CA GLY A 80 -12.36 3.07 -18.65
C GLY A 80 -13.51 3.67 -17.83
N MET A 81 -13.37 4.91 -17.35
CA MET A 81 -14.46 5.65 -16.69
C MET A 81 -15.67 5.85 -17.61
N VAL A 82 -15.47 6.17 -18.90
CA VAL A 82 -16.57 6.36 -19.86
C VAL A 82 -17.30 5.04 -20.13
N LEU A 83 -16.57 3.93 -20.32
CA LEU A 83 -17.15 2.61 -20.51
C LEU A 83 -17.97 2.17 -19.30
N GLN A 84 -17.41 2.26 -18.09
CA GLN A 84 -18.12 1.86 -16.87
C GLN A 84 -19.36 2.73 -16.60
N LEU A 85 -19.33 4.02 -16.92
CA LEU A 85 -20.55 4.85 -16.83
C LEU A 85 -21.63 4.39 -17.81
N ALA A 86 -21.27 4.02 -19.06
CA ALA A 86 -22.24 3.53 -20.03
C ALA A 86 -22.85 2.17 -19.63
N GLU A 87 -22.05 1.28 -19.05
CA GLU A 87 -22.53 0.00 -18.48
C GLU A 87 -23.48 0.24 -17.29
N ILE A 88 -23.11 1.11 -16.37
CA ILE A 88 -23.93 1.52 -15.22
C ILE A 88 -25.25 2.17 -15.66
N ASP A 89 -25.22 3.05 -16.67
CA ASP A 89 -26.42 3.69 -17.21
C ASP A 89 -27.34 2.67 -17.90
N ALA A 90 -26.79 1.68 -18.60
CA ALA A 90 -27.57 0.59 -19.19
C ALA A 90 -28.26 -0.27 -18.13
N ILE A 91 -27.60 -0.53 -16.99
CA ILE A 91 -28.21 -1.21 -15.83
C ILE A 91 -29.32 -0.34 -15.23
N ALA A 92 -29.00 0.92 -14.91
CA ALA A 92 -29.91 1.87 -14.27
C ALA A 92 -31.19 2.11 -15.09
N THR A 93 -31.09 2.11 -16.41
CA THR A 93 -32.21 2.40 -17.35
C THR A 93 -32.88 1.16 -17.94
N ASN A 94 -32.48 -0.05 -17.53
CA ASN A 94 -33.06 -1.30 -18.05
C ASN A 94 -34.59 -1.34 -17.81
N PRO A 95 -35.44 -1.46 -18.86
CA PRO A 95 -36.89 -1.39 -18.71
C PRO A 95 -37.52 -2.64 -18.07
N ALA A 96 -36.77 -3.74 -17.91
CA ALA A 96 -37.24 -4.91 -17.18
C ALA A 96 -37.30 -4.62 -15.67
N THR A 97 -38.30 -5.19 -14.99
CA THR A 97 -38.43 -5.17 -13.52
C THR A 97 -37.10 -5.55 -12.88
N PRO A 98 -36.58 -4.77 -11.91
CA PRO A 98 -35.35 -5.10 -11.21
C PRO A 98 -35.38 -6.52 -10.65
N ASN A 99 -34.32 -7.27 -10.92
CA ASN A 99 -34.03 -8.55 -10.29
C ASN A 99 -32.52 -8.71 -10.08
N PHE A 100 -32.09 -9.76 -9.39
CA PHE A 100 -30.68 -9.95 -9.06
C PHE A 100 -29.79 -9.96 -10.32
N ASP A 101 -30.18 -10.69 -11.35
CA ASP A 101 -29.38 -10.85 -12.57
C ASP A 101 -29.23 -9.54 -13.36
N ASN A 102 -30.32 -8.79 -13.53
CA ASN A 102 -30.32 -7.57 -14.34
C ASN A 102 -29.81 -6.33 -13.60
N THR A 103 -29.47 -6.46 -12.31
CA THR A 103 -28.98 -5.37 -11.46
C THR A 103 -27.64 -5.75 -10.83
N PHE A 104 -27.58 -6.69 -9.88
CA PHE A 104 -26.34 -7.03 -9.18
C PHE A 104 -25.38 -7.85 -10.04
N ALA A 105 -25.85 -8.92 -10.69
CA ALA A 105 -25.02 -9.71 -11.59
C ALA A 105 -24.56 -8.87 -12.80
N ALA A 106 -25.33 -7.86 -13.22
CA ALA A 106 -24.88 -6.90 -14.23
C ALA A 106 -23.80 -5.93 -13.67
N MET A 107 -23.95 -5.48 -12.41
CA MET A 107 -22.94 -4.65 -11.73
C MET A 107 -21.60 -5.38 -11.50
N GLU A 108 -21.60 -6.67 -11.18
CA GLU A 108 -20.38 -7.49 -11.03
C GLU A 108 -19.57 -7.61 -12.35
N ARG A 109 -20.19 -7.37 -13.52
CA ARG A 109 -19.50 -7.34 -14.82
C ARG A 109 -19.04 -5.94 -15.25
N ALA A 110 -19.62 -4.89 -14.67
CA ALA A 110 -19.43 -3.51 -15.11
C ALA A 110 -18.13 -2.92 -14.56
N GLY A 111 -17.27 -2.40 -15.44
CA GLY A 111 -16.00 -1.77 -15.07
C GLY A 111 -14.74 -2.56 -15.39
N LYS A 112 -14.85 -3.78 -15.91
CA LYS A 112 -13.71 -4.69 -16.16
C LYS A 112 -12.50 -4.01 -16.81
N ALA A 113 -12.73 -3.18 -17.84
CA ALA A 113 -11.68 -2.44 -18.53
C ALA A 113 -10.96 -1.41 -17.62
N LEU A 114 -11.67 -0.77 -16.68
CA LEU A 114 -11.08 0.15 -15.71
C LEU A 114 -10.40 -0.60 -14.55
N ASP A 115 -10.91 -1.76 -14.14
CA ASP A 115 -10.29 -2.62 -13.12
C ASP A 115 -8.95 -3.20 -13.61
N ASN A 116 -8.87 -3.57 -14.89
CA ASN A 116 -7.60 -3.91 -15.57
C ASN A 116 -6.61 -2.74 -15.47
N VAL A 117 -7.03 -1.50 -15.75
CA VAL A 117 -6.17 -0.30 -15.60
C VAL A 117 -5.74 -0.09 -14.15
N PHE A 118 -6.62 -0.35 -13.19
CA PHE A 118 -6.29 -0.21 -11.76
C PHE A 118 -5.28 -1.24 -11.25
N THR A 119 -5.17 -2.41 -11.88
CA THR A 119 -4.08 -3.37 -11.63
C THR A 119 -2.72 -2.72 -11.87
N TYR A 120 -2.52 -2.09 -13.02
CA TYR A 120 -1.26 -1.41 -13.37
C TYR A 120 -1.05 -0.13 -12.54
N TRP A 121 -2.10 0.65 -12.28
CA TRP A 121 -2.06 1.79 -11.35
C TRP A 121 -1.59 1.37 -9.95
N GLY A 122 -2.02 0.20 -9.46
CA GLY A 122 -1.59 -0.36 -8.18
C GLY A 122 -0.07 -0.48 -8.10
N ILE A 123 0.54 -1.11 -9.11
CA ILE A 123 1.99 -1.26 -9.24
C ILE A 123 2.70 0.10 -9.27
N TRP A 124 2.29 1.02 -10.13
CA TRP A 124 2.91 2.36 -10.15
C TRP A 124 2.72 3.12 -8.83
N SER A 125 1.59 2.97 -8.14
CA SER A 125 1.31 3.71 -6.90
C SER A 125 2.06 3.17 -5.68
N SER A 126 2.52 1.92 -5.69
CA SER A 126 3.06 1.25 -4.51
C SER A 126 4.43 0.56 -4.70
N ASN A 127 4.69 0.02 -5.89
CA ASN A 127 5.93 -0.70 -6.22
C ASN A 127 6.93 0.13 -7.06
N MET A 128 6.43 1.08 -7.88
CA MET A 128 7.19 1.75 -8.95
C MET A 128 6.81 3.25 -9.12
N SER A 129 6.66 3.99 -8.02
CA SER A 129 6.17 5.38 -8.02
C SER A 129 7.22 6.38 -8.48
N SER A 130 7.04 6.93 -9.68
CA SER A 130 7.87 7.98 -10.27
C SER A 130 7.25 9.38 -10.12
N PRO A 131 8.03 10.48 -10.26
CA PRO A 131 7.49 11.83 -10.30
C PRO A 131 6.42 12.03 -11.39
N GLU A 132 6.61 11.40 -12.55
CA GLU A 132 5.64 11.42 -13.65
C GLU A 132 4.31 10.75 -13.25
N PHE A 133 4.36 9.57 -12.62
CA PHE A 133 3.17 8.92 -12.09
C PHE A 133 2.48 9.79 -11.03
N ARG A 134 3.23 10.38 -10.08
CA ARG A 134 2.67 11.25 -9.04
C ARG A 134 1.95 12.46 -9.64
N ASP A 135 2.41 13.00 -10.76
CA ASP A 135 1.74 14.07 -11.51
C ASP A 135 0.50 13.61 -12.28
N ILE A 136 0.52 12.41 -12.87
CA ILE A 136 -0.68 11.78 -13.46
C ILE A 136 -1.74 11.55 -12.37
N GLN A 137 -1.33 10.95 -11.25
CA GLN A 137 -2.16 10.70 -10.08
C GLN A 137 -2.81 12.00 -9.56
N ARG A 138 -2.02 13.08 -9.39
CA ARG A 138 -2.49 14.41 -8.96
C ARG A 138 -3.60 14.96 -9.87
N LYS A 139 -3.49 14.75 -11.19
CA LYS A 139 -4.47 15.21 -12.20
C LYS A 139 -5.74 14.34 -12.26
N LEU A 140 -5.61 13.04 -12.00
CA LEU A 140 -6.69 12.06 -12.14
C LEU A 140 -7.47 11.79 -10.84
N SER A 141 -6.86 11.90 -9.65
CA SER A 141 -7.55 11.70 -8.36
C SER A 141 -8.87 12.49 -8.22
N PRO A 142 -8.97 13.77 -8.63
CA PRO A 142 -10.23 14.51 -8.56
C PRO A 142 -11.27 13.99 -9.55
N LYS A 143 -10.86 13.63 -10.79
CA LYS A 143 -11.73 13.08 -11.83
C LYS A 143 -12.29 11.71 -11.43
N LEU A 144 -11.46 10.86 -10.85
CA LEU A 144 -11.85 9.56 -10.29
C LEU A 144 -12.86 9.71 -9.14
N SER A 145 -12.73 10.74 -8.31
CA SER A 145 -13.67 11.04 -7.23
C SER A 145 -15.03 11.52 -7.77
N GLU A 146 -15.03 12.38 -8.80
CA GLU A 146 -16.25 12.78 -9.52
C GLU A 146 -16.94 11.59 -10.20
N PHE A 147 -16.17 10.73 -10.86
CA PHE A 147 -16.67 9.50 -11.49
C PHE A 147 -17.32 8.55 -10.47
N ARG A 148 -16.66 8.26 -9.34
CA ARG A 148 -17.24 7.45 -8.26
C ARG A 148 -18.50 8.10 -7.66
N SER A 149 -18.55 9.43 -7.61
CA SER A 149 -19.73 10.18 -7.18
C SER A 149 -20.90 10.01 -8.15
N LYS A 150 -20.67 10.02 -9.47
CA LYS A 150 -21.72 9.76 -10.48
C LYS A 150 -22.39 8.39 -10.29
N ILE A 151 -21.62 7.35 -9.99
CA ILE A 151 -22.17 6.00 -9.74
C ILE A 151 -22.91 5.97 -8.40
N SER A 152 -22.26 6.37 -7.31
CA SER A 152 -22.83 6.30 -5.96
C SER A 152 -24.00 7.26 -5.68
N GLN A 153 -24.18 8.28 -6.53
CA GLN A 153 -25.33 9.20 -6.50
C GLN A 153 -26.34 8.94 -7.64
N ASN A 154 -26.21 7.83 -8.39
CA ASN A 154 -27.15 7.48 -9.45
C ASN A 154 -28.50 7.01 -8.84
N LYS A 155 -29.48 7.94 -8.79
CA LYS A 155 -30.83 7.70 -8.26
C LYS A 155 -31.53 6.55 -8.98
N ALA A 156 -31.40 6.42 -10.31
CA ALA A 156 -32.06 5.36 -11.07
C ALA A 156 -31.48 3.97 -10.73
N LEU A 157 -30.16 3.85 -10.61
CA LEU A 157 -29.51 2.62 -10.16
C LEU A 157 -29.92 2.25 -8.72
N PHE A 158 -29.95 3.24 -7.82
CA PHE A 158 -30.34 3.02 -6.43
C PHE A 158 -31.77 2.51 -6.28
N GLU A 159 -32.74 3.05 -7.04
CA GLU A 159 -34.11 2.53 -6.99
C GLU A 159 -34.21 1.06 -7.44
N ARG A 160 -33.35 0.59 -8.36
CA ARG A 160 -33.26 -0.85 -8.69
C ARG A 160 -32.74 -1.67 -7.51
N VAL A 161 -31.62 -1.25 -6.93
CA VAL A 161 -30.98 -1.89 -5.77
C VAL A 161 -31.95 -1.98 -4.59
N LYS A 162 -32.65 -0.88 -4.30
CA LYS A 162 -33.67 -0.77 -3.26
C LYS A 162 -34.88 -1.66 -3.52
N ALA A 163 -35.42 -1.68 -4.75
CA ALA A 163 -36.57 -2.50 -5.10
C ALA A 163 -36.33 -4.00 -4.86
N ILE A 164 -35.10 -4.47 -5.07
CA ILE A 164 -34.72 -5.86 -4.77
C ILE A 164 -34.54 -6.05 -3.26
N TYR A 165 -33.79 -5.16 -2.58
CA TYR A 165 -33.52 -5.24 -1.14
C TYR A 165 -34.79 -5.20 -0.26
N GLU A 166 -35.74 -4.33 -0.58
CA GLU A 166 -37.05 -4.22 0.11
C GLU A 166 -38.09 -5.23 -0.44
N GLY A 167 -37.75 -5.95 -1.52
CA GLY A 167 -38.65 -6.82 -2.26
C GLY A 167 -38.70 -8.27 -1.77
N ALA A 168 -39.67 -9.02 -2.29
CA ALA A 168 -39.84 -10.44 -1.96
C ALA A 168 -38.68 -11.33 -2.48
N GLU A 169 -38.01 -10.93 -3.57
CA GLU A 169 -36.90 -11.68 -4.17
C GLU A 169 -35.73 -11.84 -3.19
N TYR A 170 -35.40 -10.81 -2.39
CA TYR A 170 -34.30 -10.86 -1.43
C TYR A 170 -34.38 -12.06 -0.47
N GLN A 171 -35.60 -12.45 -0.05
CA GLN A 171 -35.83 -13.60 0.82
C GLN A 171 -35.67 -14.96 0.12
N THR A 172 -35.62 -14.97 -1.22
CA THR A 172 -35.42 -16.17 -2.06
C THR A 172 -33.98 -16.32 -2.57
N LEU A 173 -33.18 -15.24 -2.51
CA LEU A 173 -31.75 -15.25 -2.85
C LEU A 173 -30.94 -16.13 -1.86
N ASN A 174 -29.82 -16.66 -2.34
CA ASN A 174 -28.87 -17.35 -1.46
C ASN A 174 -28.12 -16.37 -0.54
N LEU A 175 -27.40 -16.88 0.47
CA LEU A 175 -26.75 -16.03 1.49
C LEU A 175 -25.67 -15.09 0.90
N GLU A 176 -24.97 -15.50 -0.15
CA GLU A 176 -23.94 -14.68 -0.80
C GLU A 176 -24.60 -13.54 -1.59
N GLN A 177 -25.61 -13.87 -2.39
CA GLN A 177 -26.44 -12.89 -3.10
C GLN A 177 -27.09 -11.89 -2.12
N GLN A 178 -27.67 -12.36 -1.01
CA GLN A 178 -28.20 -11.49 0.04
C GLN A 178 -27.14 -10.55 0.63
N ARG A 179 -25.92 -11.05 0.86
CA ARG A 179 -24.79 -10.23 1.32
C ARG A 179 -24.45 -9.14 0.30
N ILE A 180 -24.41 -9.45 -0.99
CA ILE A 180 -24.15 -8.48 -2.07
C ILE A 180 -25.24 -7.41 -2.09
N VAL A 181 -26.52 -7.80 -2.22
CA VAL A 181 -27.67 -6.87 -2.27
C VAL A 181 -27.66 -5.92 -1.07
N LYS A 182 -27.47 -6.45 0.14
CA LYS A 182 -27.40 -5.66 1.37
C LYS A 182 -26.18 -4.73 1.38
N SER A 183 -25.00 -5.22 1.03
CA SER A 183 -23.76 -4.44 1.06
C SER A 183 -23.79 -3.29 0.05
N SER A 184 -24.35 -3.53 -1.13
CA SER A 184 -24.59 -2.50 -2.15
C SER A 184 -25.59 -1.46 -1.65
N PHE A 185 -26.77 -1.87 -1.16
CA PHE A 185 -27.79 -0.95 -0.64
C PHE A 185 -27.23 -0.04 0.46
N GLU A 186 -26.60 -0.63 1.48
CA GLU A 186 -25.96 0.15 2.55
C GLU A 186 -24.79 1.00 2.02
N GLY A 187 -24.09 0.56 0.98
CA GLY A 187 -23.03 1.33 0.31
C GLY A 187 -23.54 2.62 -0.34
N PHE A 188 -24.68 2.55 -1.04
CA PHE A 188 -25.38 3.73 -1.57
C PHE A 188 -25.82 4.67 -0.44
N VAL A 189 -26.44 4.13 0.62
CA VAL A 189 -26.86 4.93 1.79
C VAL A 189 -25.67 5.62 2.47
N ARG A 190 -24.58 4.89 2.74
CA ARG A 190 -23.32 5.43 3.29
C ARG A 190 -22.66 6.50 2.41
N SER A 191 -22.95 6.50 1.11
CA SER A 191 -22.44 7.48 0.14
C SER A 191 -23.33 8.72 0.01
N GLY A 192 -24.48 8.77 0.70
CA GLY A 192 -25.37 9.92 0.75
C GLY A 192 -26.45 9.96 -0.34
N ILE A 193 -26.82 8.83 -0.94
CA ILE A 193 -27.90 8.79 -1.95
C ILE A 193 -29.24 9.32 -1.42
N LEU A 194 -29.48 9.22 -0.12
CA LEU A 194 -30.71 9.66 0.55
C LEU A 194 -30.71 11.16 0.93
N LEU A 195 -29.60 11.87 0.70
CA LEU A 195 -29.55 13.32 0.89
C LEU A 195 -30.34 14.05 -0.20
N ASP A 196 -30.73 15.28 0.09
CA ASP A 196 -31.26 16.20 -0.93
C ASP A 196 -30.16 16.63 -1.92
N GLU A 197 -30.55 17.36 -2.97
CA GLU A 197 -29.61 17.73 -4.04
C GLU A 197 -28.47 18.64 -3.54
N VAL A 198 -28.70 19.40 -2.47
CA VAL A 198 -27.70 20.25 -1.82
C VAL A 198 -26.69 19.39 -1.06
N GLY A 199 -27.16 18.45 -0.24
CA GLY A 199 -26.33 17.51 0.52
C GLY A 199 -25.55 16.55 -0.37
N GLN A 200 -26.16 16.03 -1.45
CA GLN A 200 -25.48 15.21 -2.46
C GLN A 200 -24.34 15.99 -3.13
N LYS A 201 -24.63 17.20 -3.63
CA LYS A 201 -23.62 18.07 -4.24
C LYS A 201 -22.48 18.38 -3.27
N ARG A 202 -22.80 18.77 -2.04
CA ARG A 202 -21.78 19.10 -1.04
C ARG A 202 -20.92 17.88 -0.66
N THR A 203 -21.53 16.71 -0.55
CA THR A 203 -20.81 15.44 -0.33
C THR A 203 -19.84 15.13 -1.47
N ALA A 204 -20.23 15.37 -2.73
CA ALA A 204 -19.35 15.21 -3.88
C ALA A 204 -18.17 16.21 -3.89
N GLU A 205 -18.41 17.48 -3.56
CA GLU A 205 -17.36 18.50 -3.38
C GLU A 205 -16.34 18.08 -2.30
N ILE A 206 -16.84 17.60 -1.16
CA ILE A 206 -16.00 17.11 -0.06
C ILE A 206 -15.20 15.88 -0.48
N ASN A 207 -15.82 14.90 -1.14
CA ASN A 207 -15.16 13.69 -1.63
C ASN A 207 -14.06 14.01 -2.67
N LYS A 208 -14.29 14.99 -3.55
CA LYS A 208 -13.28 15.50 -4.47
C LYS A 208 -12.09 16.10 -3.71
N LYS A 209 -12.37 16.97 -2.73
CA LYS A 209 -11.30 17.63 -1.97
C LYS A 209 -10.50 16.67 -1.09
N LEU A 210 -11.16 15.69 -0.48
CA LEU A 210 -10.50 14.62 0.27
C LEU A 210 -9.59 13.76 -0.64
N ALA A 211 -9.99 13.48 -1.88
CA ALA A 211 -9.13 12.76 -2.83
C ALA A 211 -7.84 13.55 -3.17
N GLU A 212 -7.95 14.86 -3.42
CA GLU A 212 -6.79 15.75 -3.60
C GLU A 212 -5.85 15.73 -2.38
N LEU A 213 -6.42 15.87 -1.17
CA LEU A 213 -5.65 15.96 0.07
C LEU A 213 -4.98 14.64 0.45
N HIS A 214 -5.65 13.49 0.28
CA HIS A 214 -5.04 12.18 0.50
C HIS A 214 -3.88 11.92 -0.49
N THR A 215 -4.05 12.27 -1.77
CA THR A 215 -2.97 12.15 -2.77
C THR A 215 -1.80 13.07 -2.43
N LYS A 216 -2.03 14.32 -1.99
CA LYS A 216 -0.94 15.20 -1.54
C LYS A 216 -0.24 14.61 -0.31
N PHE A 217 -1.00 14.19 0.70
CA PHE A 217 -0.46 13.63 1.96
C PHE A 217 0.49 12.45 1.70
N GLY A 218 0.06 11.47 0.89
CA GLY A 218 0.89 10.30 0.56
C GLY A 218 2.14 10.66 -0.24
N ASN A 219 2.02 11.56 -1.23
CA ASN A 219 3.16 12.00 -2.03
C ASN A 219 4.16 12.84 -1.23
N ASN A 220 3.69 13.60 -0.24
CA ASN A 220 4.51 14.32 0.71
C ASN A 220 5.34 13.35 1.59
N VAL A 221 4.70 12.36 2.23
CA VAL A 221 5.42 11.34 3.04
C VAL A 221 6.45 10.58 2.20
N LEU A 222 6.10 10.19 0.97
CA LEU A 222 7.02 9.51 0.07
C LEU A 222 8.18 10.40 -0.38
N ASN A 223 7.99 11.73 -0.46
CA ASN A 223 9.12 12.65 -0.68
C ASN A 223 10.09 12.58 0.52
N ASP A 224 9.58 12.64 1.74
CA ASP A 224 10.43 12.61 2.93
C ASP A 224 11.17 11.27 3.12
N GLU A 225 10.58 10.14 2.70
CA GLU A 225 11.24 8.82 2.64
C GLU A 225 12.39 8.79 1.62
N GLU A 226 12.27 9.53 0.51
CA GLU A 226 13.25 9.55 -0.58
C GLU A 226 14.38 10.58 -0.37
N SER A 227 14.02 11.77 0.13
CA SER A 227 14.85 12.98 0.21
C SER A 227 15.74 13.02 1.46
N TYR A 228 15.21 12.66 2.62
CA TYR A 228 15.99 12.70 3.86
C TYR A 228 16.83 11.42 4.01
N VAL A 229 18.15 11.54 3.88
CA VAL A 229 19.09 10.44 4.10
C VAL A 229 20.20 10.90 5.03
N THR A 230 20.45 10.13 6.09
CA THR A 230 21.60 10.37 6.97
C THR A 230 22.78 9.59 6.44
N TYR A 231 23.70 10.29 5.77
CA TYR A 231 24.99 9.72 5.37
C TYR A 231 25.97 9.76 6.54
N ILE A 232 26.63 8.63 6.79
CA ILE A 232 27.65 8.46 7.84
C ILE A 232 29.00 8.01 7.22
N SER A 233 30.09 8.25 7.94
CA SER A 233 31.45 7.88 7.56
C SER A 233 31.92 6.57 8.21
N LYS A 234 33.05 6.02 7.74
CA LYS A 234 33.59 4.72 8.18
C LYS A 234 33.90 4.66 9.69
N ASP A 235 34.25 5.78 10.30
CA ASP A 235 34.50 5.93 11.75
C ASP A 235 33.22 5.94 12.60
N GLN A 236 32.04 6.04 11.98
CA GLN A 236 30.74 6.11 12.65
C GLN A 236 29.98 4.77 12.66
N LEU A 237 30.64 3.68 12.27
CA LEU A 237 30.03 2.36 12.10
C LEU A 237 29.95 1.49 13.38
N SER A 238 30.37 2.01 14.55
CA SER A 238 30.46 1.20 15.78
C SER A 238 29.10 0.60 16.17
N GLY A 239 29.14 -0.67 16.54
CA GLY A 239 27.99 -1.47 16.96
C GLY A 239 27.15 -2.05 15.81
N LEU A 240 27.22 -1.48 14.60
CA LEU A 240 26.41 -1.92 13.46
C LEU A 240 26.83 -3.31 12.93
N PRO A 241 25.89 -4.25 12.69
CA PRO A 241 26.19 -5.53 12.06
C PRO A 241 26.79 -5.39 10.67
N GLU A 242 27.73 -6.27 10.30
CA GLU A 242 28.41 -6.20 8.99
C GLU A 242 27.42 -6.23 7.81
N SER A 243 26.37 -7.05 7.91
CA SER A 243 25.29 -7.10 6.90
C SER A 243 24.60 -5.75 6.69
N PHE A 244 24.39 -4.98 7.76
CA PHE A 244 23.82 -3.64 7.70
C PHE A 244 24.81 -2.61 7.13
N VAL A 245 26.09 -2.73 7.48
CA VAL A 245 27.17 -1.88 6.94
C VAL A 245 27.32 -2.06 5.42
N LYS A 246 27.35 -3.32 4.93
CA LYS A 246 27.40 -3.64 3.49
C LYS A 246 26.21 -3.02 2.75
N ALA A 247 25.00 -3.24 3.26
CA ALA A 247 23.78 -2.70 2.66
C ALA A 247 23.73 -1.16 2.64
N SER A 248 24.15 -0.51 3.73
CA SER A 248 24.20 0.95 3.81
C SER A 248 25.22 1.55 2.82
N ALA A 249 26.33 0.85 2.56
CA ALA A 249 27.29 1.25 1.52
C ALA A 249 26.70 1.11 0.10
N ALA A 250 26.01 0.00 -0.18
CA ALA A 250 25.33 -0.21 -1.46
C ALA A 250 24.24 0.85 -1.71
N ALA A 251 23.43 1.17 -0.69
CA ALA A 251 22.42 2.22 -0.76
C ALA A 251 23.02 3.62 -0.97
N ALA A 252 24.22 3.90 -0.44
CA ALA A 252 24.95 5.14 -0.71
C ALA A 252 25.47 5.20 -2.16
N ALA A 253 26.08 4.12 -2.65
CA ALA A 253 26.58 4.04 -4.03
C ALA A 253 25.44 4.20 -5.06
N GLN A 254 24.29 3.55 -4.85
CA GLN A 254 23.09 3.73 -5.68
C GLN A 254 22.57 5.19 -5.71
N ARG A 255 22.89 5.99 -4.69
CA ARG A 255 22.54 7.42 -4.58
C ARG A 255 23.67 8.36 -5.01
N GLY A 256 24.76 7.83 -5.60
CA GLY A 256 25.91 8.61 -6.06
C GLY A 256 26.87 9.05 -4.95
N GLU A 257 26.75 8.48 -3.76
CA GLU A 257 27.49 8.85 -2.55
C GLU A 257 28.51 7.75 -2.16
N GLU A 258 29.32 7.35 -3.15
CA GLU A 258 30.36 6.32 -3.00
C GLU A 258 31.33 6.62 -1.85
N GLY A 259 31.67 5.59 -1.07
CA GLY A 259 32.56 5.71 0.10
C GLY A 259 31.88 6.22 1.38
N LYS A 260 30.59 6.58 1.33
CA LYS A 260 29.73 6.81 2.50
C LYS A 260 28.82 5.61 2.77
N TYR A 261 28.05 5.69 3.84
CA TYR A 261 27.01 4.72 4.20
C TYR A 261 25.69 5.47 4.39
N ALA A 262 24.62 5.04 3.72
CA ALA A 262 23.33 5.72 3.69
C ALA A 262 22.35 5.06 4.66
N ILE A 263 21.98 5.80 5.72
CA ILE A 263 20.83 5.46 6.57
C ILE A 263 19.60 6.13 5.95
N THR A 264 18.77 5.34 5.27
CA THR A 264 17.59 5.84 4.55
C THR A 264 16.41 6.05 5.48
N ASN A 265 15.49 6.95 5.12
CA ASN A 265 14.32 7.26 5.93
C ASN A 265 13.17 6.23 5.77
N THR A 266 13.53 4.96 5.91
CA THR A 266 12.66 3.77 5.80
C THR A 266 12.79 2.94 7.07
N ARG A 267 11.73 2.20 7.44
CA ARG A 267 11.75 1.40 8.68
C ARG A 267 12.90 0.39 8.69
N SER A 268 13.13 -0.30 7.56
CA SER A 268 14.18 -1.31 7.40
C SER A 268 15.63 -0.78 7.44
N SER A 269 15.83 0.54 7.43
CA SER A 269 17.13 1.17 7.66
C SER A 269 17.22 1.83 9.04
N MET A 270 16.16 2.54 9.46
CA MET A 270 16.05 3.20 10.76
C MET A 270 16.09 2.22 11.93
N ASP A 271 15.28 1.15 11.89
CA ASP A 271 15.08 0.23 13.02
C ASP A 271 16.37 -0.50 13.45
N PRO A 272 17.12 -1.17 12.54
CA PRO A 272 18.44 -1.72 12.89
C PRO A 272 19.47 -0.65 13.27
N PHE A 273 19.43 0.55 12.67
CA PHE A 273 20.36 1.61 13.05
C PHE A 273 20.16 2.08 14.50
N LEU A 274 18.90 2.27 14.92
CA LEU A 274 18.56 2.62 16.31
C LEU A 274 18.80 1.46 17.29
N THR A 275 18.75 0.22 16.82
CA THR A 275 19.00 -0.97 17.64
C THR A 275 20.49 -1.16 17.92
N TYR A 276 21.37 -0.89 16.94
CA TYR A 276 22.77 -1.31 17.01
C TYR A 276 23.82 -0.19 16.99
N SER A 277 23.52 1.03 16.52
CA SER A 277 24.55 2.07 16.47
C SER A 277 24.94 2.54 17.87
N ASP A 278 26.23 2.47 18.23
CA ASP A 278 26.73 3.02 19.51
C ASP A 278 26.64 4.56 19.55
N ASN A 279 26.57 5.23 18.40
CA ASN A 279 26.58 6.68 18.33
C ASN A 279 25.19 7.28 18.65
N ARG A 280 25.00 7.69 19.90
CA ARG A 280 23.75 8.26 20.41
C ARG A 280 23.27 9.51 19.65
N GLU A 281 24.17 10.42 19.27
CA GLU A 281 23.79 11.64 18.53
C GLU A 281 23.24 11.29 17.14
N LEU A 282 23.82 10.28 16.47
CA LEU A 282 23.29 9.78 15.21
C LEU A 282 21.97 9.03 15.41
N ARG A 283 21.79 8.25 16.50
CA ARG A 283 20.50 7.64 16.82
C ARG A 283 19.41 8.70 16.99
N GLU A 284 19.68 9.77 17.75
CA GLU A 284 18.76 10.90 17.92
C GLU A 284 18.41 11.55 16.58
N LYS A 285 19.41 11.83 15.72
CA LYS A 285 19.19 12.38 14.39
C LYS A 285 18.32 11.48 13.51
N VAL A 286 18.61 10.18 13.46
CA VAL A 286 17.89 9.21 12.63
C VAL A 286 16.46 9.00 13.14
N TRP A 287 16.26 8.94 14.46
CA TRP A 287 14.93 8.88 15.08
C TRP A 287 14.09 10.11 14.73
N ASN A 288 14.62 11.32 14.94
CA ASN A 288 13.91 12.56 14.62
C ASN A 288 13.56 12.63 13.13
N THR A 289 14.49 12.27 12.24
CA THR A 289 14.26 12.25 10.77
C THR A 289 13.09 11.33 10.37
N TYR A 290 12.92 10.20 11.06
CA TYR A 290 11.88 9.22 10.75
C TYR A 290 10.50 9.56 11.33
N TYR A 291 10.47 10.09 12.56
CA TYR A 291 9.22 10.44 13.23
C TYR A 291 8.67 11.82 12.82
N SER A 292 9.48 12.70 12.24
CA SER A 292 9.03 14.00 11.68
C SER A 292 8.60 13.96 10.20
N ARG A 293 8.42 12.77 9.60
CA ARG A 293 7.98 12.66 8.18
C ARG A 293 6.61 13.28 7.96
N GLY A 294 6.55 14.32 7.13
CA GLY A 294 5.38 15.15 6.91
C GLY A 294 5.12 16.20 8.00
N ASP A 295 6.08 16.50 8.89
CA ASP A 295 5.98 17.52 9.95
C ASP A 295 7.27 18.34 10.06
N ASN A 296 7.91 18.60 8.90
CA ASN A 296 9.18 19.31 8.78
C ASN A 296 9.04 20.84 8.61
N GLY A 297 7.82 21.38 8.51
CA GLY A 297 7.58 22.82 8.32
C GLY A 297 7.99 23.36 6.94
N ASP A 298 8.17 22.48 5.95
CA ASP A 298 8.57 22.79 4.57
C ASP A 298 7.38 22.70 3.58
N GLU A 299 7.64 22.50 2.28
CA GLU A 299 6.57 22.35 1.27
C GLU A 299 5.85 20.99 1.30
N PHE A 300 6.48 19.98 1.93
CA PHE A 300 5.98 18.62 2.12
C PHE A 300 5.32 18.41 3.49
N ASP A 301 5.26 19.45 4.32
CA ASP A 301 4.49 19.45 5.55
C ASP A 301 3.00 19.05 5.35
N ASN A 302 2.52 18.19 6.24
CA ASN A 302 1.17 17.62 6.26
C ASN A 302 0.33 18.13 7.42
N SER A 303 0.86 18.94 8.34
CA SER A 303 0.19 19.39 9.56
C SER A 303 -1.07 20.21 9.25
N ASP A 304 -1.09 21.01 8.18
CA ASP A 304 -2.30 21.70 7.70
C ASP A 304 -3.17 20.86 6.76
N ILE A 305 -2.62 19.80 6.15
CA ILE A 305 -3.37 18.88 5.29
C ILE A 305 -4.24 17.95 6.13
N ILE A 306 -3.71 17.41 7.24
CA ILE A 306 -4.47 16.55 8.14
C ILE A 306 -5.63 17.31 8.82
N LYS A 307 -5.43 18.56 9.23
CA LYS A 307 -6.51 19.43 9.75
C LYS A 307 -7.65 19.58 8.75
N GLN A 308 -7.34 19.84 7.48
CA GLN A 308 -8.35 19.91 6.41
C GLN A 308 -9.07 18.58 6.18
N ILE A 309 -8.32 17.46 6.18
CA ILE A 309 -8.90 16.12 6.04
C ILE A 309 -9.89 15.83 7.18
N LEU A 310 -9.52 16.09 8.44
CA LEU A 310 -10.38 15.84 9.60
C LEU A 310 -11.63 16.72 9.57
N THR A 311 -11.49 18.03 9.30
CA THR A 311 -12.64 18.95 9.14
C THR A 311 -13.61 18.48 8.07
N LEU A 312 -13.10 18.10 6.89
CA LEU A 312 -13.92 17.62 5.78
C LEU A 312 -14.55 16.24 6.06
N ARG A 313 -13.84 15.35 6.79
CA ARG A 313 -14.38 14.07 7.25
C ARG A 313 -15.55 14.29 8.21
N HIS A 314 -15.43 15.19 9.18
CA HIS A 314 -16.48 15.55 10.13
C HIS A 314 -17.68 16.21 9.40
N GLU A 315 -17.45 17.20 8.53
CA GLU A 315 -18.52 17.84 7.75
C GLU A 315 -19.31 16.81 6.91
N ARG A 316 -18.63 15.87 6.25
CA ARG A 316 -19.28 14.84 5.43
C ARG A 316 -20.22 13.94 6.24
N VAL A 317 -19.82 13.52 7.44
CA VAL A 317 -20.62 12.57 8.23
C VAL A 317 -21.77 13.25 8.97
N GLN A 318 -21.60 14.53 9.33
CA GLN A 318 -22.69 15.38 9.81
C GLN A 318 -23.79 15.56 8.74
N LEU A 319 -23.43 15.77 7.46
CA LEU A 319 -24.41 15.76 6.36
C LEU A 319 -25.16 14.43 6.26
N LEU A 320 -24.49 13.31 6.56
CA LEU A 320 -25.07 11.96 6.55
C LEU A 320 -25.84 11.60 7.83
N GLY A 321 -25.94 12.51 8.81
CA GLY A 321 -26.68 12.30 10.06
C GLY A 321 -25.94 11.48 11.13
N PHE A 322 -24.61 11.43 11.10
CA PHE A 322 -23.77 10.81 12.13
C PHE A 322 -23.04 11.88 12.95
N ASP A 323 -22.86 11.64 14.25
CA ASP A 323 -22.20 12.61 15.15
C ASP A 323 -20.72 12.78 14.79
N ASN A 324 -20.07 11.68 14.40
CA ASN A 324 -18.64 11.64 14.11
C ASN A 324 -18.26 10.59 13.06
N TYR A 325 -17.01 10.64 12.61
CA TYR A 325 -16.53 9.80 11.51
C TYR A 325 -16.38 8.33 11.90
N ALA A 326 -16.03 8.06 13.16
CA ALA A 326 -15.87 6.69 13.65
C ALA A 326 -17.21 5.92 13.68
N GLN A 327 -18.30 6.54 14.12
CA GLN A 327 -19.65 5.96 14.02
C GLN A 327 -19.99 5.58 12.57
N TRP A 328 -19.82 6.51 11.62
CA TRP A 328 -20.05 6.25 10.20
C TRP A 328 -19.16 5.12 9.67
N ARG A 329 -17.88 5.06 10.10
CA ARG A 329 -16.89 4.11 9.58
C ARG A 329 -16.96 2.70 10.17
N LEU A 330 -17.57 2.53 11.35
CA LEU A 330 -17.63 1.25 12.08
C LEU A 330 -18.94 0.46 11.87
N GLN A 331 -19.98 1.04 11.26
CA GLN A 331 -21.26 0.36 11.04
C GLN A 331 -21.14 -0.99 10.29
N ASP A 332 -20.24 -1.06 9.30
CA ASP A 332 -19.94 -2.24 8.48
C ASP A 332 -18.72 -3.04 8.99
N ARG A 333 -18.33 -2.83 10.25
CA ARG A 333 -17.20 -3.49 10.94
C ARG A 333 -17.69 -4.45 12.03
N MET A 334 -16.83 -5.33 12.51
CA MET A 334 -17.13 -6.22 13.63
C MET A 334 -17.28 -5.46 14.95
N ALA A 335 -16.48 -4.42 15.17
CA ALA A 335 -16.56 -3.57 16.36
C ALA A 335 -17.89 -2.80 16.51
N LYS A 336 -18.56 -2.50 15.40
CA LYS A 336 -19.83 -1.73 15.28
C LYS A 336 -19.82 -0.28 15.73
N THR A 337 -19.24 0.04 16.89
CA THR A 337 -19.26 1.40 17.46
C THR A 337 -17.88 1.81 17.97
N PRO A 338 -17.57 3.12 18.04
CA PRO A 338 -16.30 3.60 18.56
C PRO A 338 -16.09 3.23 20.04
N GLU A 339 -17.16 3.13 20.83
CA GLU A 339 -17.11 2.73 22.24
C GLU A 339 -16.59 1.29 22.37
N ASN A 340 -17.14 0.34 21.59
CA ASN A 340 -16.67 -1.05 21.61
C ASN A 340 -15.18 -1.19 21.23
N ALA A 341 -14.73 -0.42 20.24
CA ALA A 341 -13.33 -0.41 19.81
C ALA A 341 -12.42 0.19 20.89
N MET A 342 -12.82 1.31 21.49
CA MET A 342 -12.09 1.97 22.58
C MET A 342 -12.06 1.11 23.86
N ASP A 343 -13.17 0.44 24.20
CA ASP A 343 -13.26 -0.48 25.34
C ASP A 343 -12.41 -1.74 25.17
N LEU A 344 -12.25 -2.24 23.94
CA LEU A 344 -11.32 -3.33 23.66
C LEU A 344 -9.87 -2.88 23.90
N MET A 345 -9.49 -1.70 23.38
CA MET A 345 -8.15 -1.14 23.59
C MET A 345 -7.90 -0.85 25.09
N ASN A 346 -8.83 -0.22 25.79
CA ASN A 346 -8.67 0.14 27.21
C ASN A 346 -8.59 -1.06 28.16
N LYS A 347 -8.95 -2.29 27.74
CA LYS A 347 -8.69 -3.51 28.53
C LYS A 347 -7.22 -3.91 28.56
N VAL A 348 -6.46 -3.55 27.52
CA VAL A 348 -5.04 -3.92 27.37
C VAL A 348 -4.14 -2.75 27.77
N TRP A 349 -4.54 -1.51 27.44
CA TRP A 349 -3.72 -0.32 27.57
C TRP A 349 -3.06 -0.10 28.96
N PRO A 350 -3.76 -0.24 30.10
CA PRO A 350 -3.13 -0.04 31.42
C PRO A 350 -2.05 -1.08 31.75
N ALA A 351 -2.23 -2.33 31.31
CA ALA A 351 -1.26 -3.39 31.53
C ALA A 351 -0.03 -3.21 30.62
N ALA A 352 -0.25 -2.77 29.38
CA ALA A 352 0.82 -2.46 28.44
C ALA A 352 1.69 -1.27 28.93
N LEU A 353 1.07 -0.21 29.47
CA LEU A 353 1.81 0.90 30.09
C LEU A 353 2.61 0.48 31.32
N ALA A 354 2.00 -0.25 32.26
CA ALA A 354 2.73 -0.75 33.44
C ALA A 354 3.92 -1.65 33.04
N ARG A 355 3.81 -2.35 31.92
CA ARG A 355 4.92 -3.14 31.35
C ARG A 355 6.00 -2.27 30.70
N VAL A 356 5.66 -1.15 30.06
CA VAL A 356 6.65 -0.17 29.58
C VAL A 356 7.44 0.42 30.74
N ASP A 357 6.80 0.71 31.88
CA ASP A 357 7.51 1.22 33.06
C ASP A 357 8.60 0.23 33.53
N GLU A 358 8.28 -1.07 33.60
CA GLU A 358 9.26 -2.14 33.90
C GLU A 358 10.37 -2.24 32.85
N GLU A 359 10.01 -2.16 31.55
CA GLU A 359 10.96 -2.27 30.44
C GLU A 359 11.93 -1.09 30.39
N VAL A 360 11.47 0.14 30.66
CA VAL A 360 12.33 1.33 30.76
C VAL A 360 13.22 1.29 32.01
N MET A 361 12.74 0.73 33.13
CA MET A 361 13.57 0.49 34.31
C MET A 361 14.70 -0.51 34.03
N ASP A 362 14.40 -1.67 33.41
CA ASP A 362 15.42 -2.64 32.99
C ASP A 362 16.50 -1.97 32.08
N MET A 363 16.09 -1.04 31.21
CA MET A 363 17.00 -0.28 30.33
C MET A 363 17.86 0.75 31.07
N GLN A 364 17.26 1.50 32.01
CA GLN A 364 17.96 2.50 32.80
C GLN A 364 19.01 1.85 33.71
N ASP A 365 18.70 0.71 34.33
CA ASP A 365 19.66 -0.05 35.15
C ASP A 365 20.93 -0.43 34.35
N ILE A 366 20.80 -0.75 33.05
CA ILE A 366 21.96 -1.01 32.17
C ILE A 366 22.71 0.28 31.83
N ALA A 367 22.00 1.37 31.50
CA ALA A 367 22.63 2.66 31.21
C ALA A 367 23.44 3.20 32.41
N ASP A 368 22.91 3.05 33.61
CA ASP A 368 23.57 3.45 34.86
C ASP A 368 24.78 2.56 35.17
N ALA A 369 24.67 1.24 34.96
CA ALA A 369 25.78 0.30 35.15
C ALA A 369 26.94 0.51 34.15
N GLU A 370 26.63 0.98 32.93
CA GLU A 370 27.62 1.40 31.92
C GLU A 370 28.23 2.78 32.21
N GLY A 371 27.66 3.55 33.15
CA GLY A 371 28.08 4.91 33.45
C GLY A 371 27.74 5.91 32.36
N ALA A 372 26.64 5.69 31.62
CA ALA A 372 26.26 6.50 30.45
C ALA A 372 25.78 7.92 30.80
N ASP A 373 25.34 8.17 32.05
CA ASP A 373 24.85 9.46 32.55
C ASP A 373 23.72 10.07 31.68
N ILE A 374 22.73 9.24 31.34
CA ILE A 374 21.54 9.61 30.55
C ILE A 374 20.25 9.19 31.25
N THR A 375 19.15 9.84 30.90
CA THR A 375 17.81 9.25 31.03
C THR A 375 17.43 8.63 29.68
N ILE A 376 16.85 7.42 29.68
CA ILE A 376 16.41 6.75 28.45
C ILE A 376 15.43 7.65 27.67
N ALA A 377 15.81 7.99 26.43
CA ALA A 377 15.01 8.76 25.49
C ALA A 377 14.47 7.86 24.35
N PRO A 378 13.53 8.33 23.51
CA PRO A 378 12.95 7.50 22.43
C PRO A 378 13.96 6.91 21.44
N TRP A 379 15.07 7.61 21.18
CA TRP A 379 16.18 7.14 20.33
C TRP A 379 17.19 6.22 21.05
N ASP A 380 17.05 6.05 22.37
CA ASP A 380 17.82 5.10 23.17
C ASP A 380 17.06 3.78 23.39
N TYR A 381 15.73 3.80 23.25
CA TYR A 381 14.84 2.68 23.58
C TYR A 381 15.26 1.37 22.89
N ARG A 382 15.40 1.35 21.55
CA ARG A 382 15.76 0.13 20.81
C ARG A 382 17.17 -0.37 21.14
N TYR A 383 18.13 0.53 21.33
CA TYR A 383 19.51 0.23 21.71
C TYR A 383 19.60 -0.45 23.08
N TYR A 384 18.97 0.14 24.11
CA TYR A 384 18.98 -0.45 25.44
C TYR A 384 18.05 -1.66 25.57
N ALA A 385 16.94 -1.73 24.84
CA ALA A 385 16.10 -2.94 24.78
C ALA A 385 16.90 -4.16 24.30
N GLU A 386 17.73 -4.00 23.27
CA GLU A 386 18.59 -5.10 22.81
C GLU A 386 19.69 -5.46 23.83
N LYS A 387 20.24 -4.48 24.58
CA LYS A 387 21.12 -4.78 25.72
C LYS A 387 20.41 -5.56 26.83
N VAL A 388 19.18 -5.19 27.18
CA VAL A 388 18.34 -5.95 28.14
C VAL A 388 18.07 -7.35 27.61
N ARG A 389 17.75 -7.52 26.32
CA ARG A 389 17.56 -8.84 25.70
C ARG A 389 18.79 -9.73 25.90
N LYS A 390 19.98 -9.22 25.56
CA LYS A 390 21.26 -9.92 25.71
C LYS A 390 21.56 -10.25 27.18
N ALA A 391 21.37 -9.30 28.10
CA ALA A 391 21.63 -9.49 29.53
C ALA A 391 20.66 -10.48 30.21
N LYS A 392 19.37 -10.44 29.86
CA LYS A 392 18.29 -11.16 30.55
C LYS A 392 18.00 -12.55 29.97
N TYR A 393 18.27 -12.75 28.67
CA TYR A 393 17.97 -14.00 27.95
C TYR A 393 19.20 -14.65 27.30
N ALA A 394 20.39 -14.04 27.36
CA ALA A 394 21.59 -14.48 26.66
C ALA A 394 21.35 -14.72 25.15
N LEU A 395 20.49 -13.87 24.56
CA LEU A 395 19.98 -13.94 23.20
C LEU A 395 20.41 -12.69 22.43
N ASP A 396 21.19 -12.87 21.37
CA ASP A 396 21.61 -11.81 20.46
C ASP A 396 20.74 -11.83 19.19
N SER A 397 20.07 -10.72 18.89
CA SER A 397 19.22 -10.61 17.69
C SER A 397 20.02 -10.76 16.38
N ASP A 398 21.32 -10.43 16.36
CA ASP A 398 22.17 -10.64 15.17
C ASP A 398 22.66 -12.09 15.06
N GLU A 399 22.79 -12.84 16.17
CA GLU A 399 23.05 -14.30 16.13
C GLU A 399 21.86 -15.04 15.50
N VAL A 400 20.63 -14.71 15.94
CA VAL A 400 19.40 -15.30 15.39
C VAL A 400 19.26 -15.00 13.89
N LYS A 401 19.59 -13.78 13.47
CA LYS A 401 19.53 -13.34 12.07
C LYS A 401 20.31 -14.24 11.10
N GLN A 402 21.41 -14.86 11.54
CA GLN A 402 22.23 -15.76 10.70
C GLN A 402 21.48 -17.03 10.24
N TYR A 403 20.35 -17.36 10.89
CA TYR A 403 19.46 -18.47 10.55
C TYR A 403 18.21 -18.05 9.76
N LEU A 404 17.99 -16.74 9.56
CA LEU A 404 16.78 -16.16 8.96
C LEU A 404 17.01 -15.78 7.48
N GLN A 405 17.36 -16.78 6.67
CA GLN A 405 17.51 -16.62 5.22
C GLN A 405 16.15 -16.46 4.53
N LEU A 406 15.96 -15.38 3.77
CA LEU A 406 14.69 -15.07 3.08
C LEU A 406 14.20 -16.23 2.18
N ASP A 407 15.11 -16.89 1.45
CA ASP A 407 14.79 -18.04 0.60
C ASP A 407 14.34 -19.27 1.39
N LYS A 408 14.88 -19.49 2.59
CA LYS A 408 14.50 -20.60 3.47
C LYS A 408 13.21 -20.33 4.22
N LEU A 409 12.96 -19.09 4.60
CA LEU A 409 11.67 -18.65 5.12
C LEU A 409 10.57 -18.81 4.06
N ARG A 410 10.85 -18.53 2.78
CA ARG A 410 9.92 -18.87 1.67
C ARG A 410 9.65 -20.38 1.59
N GLU A 411 10.68 -21.22 1.65
CA GLU A 411 10.49 -22.68 1.66
C GLU A 411 9.64 -23.14 2.87
N ALA A 412 9.80 -22.51 4.04
CA ALA A 412 8.98 -22.76 5.23
C ALA A 412 7.51 -22.34 5.02
N MET A 413 7.27 -21.18 4.42
CA MET A 413 5.93 -20.70 4.07
C MET A 413 5.24 -21.70 3.11
N PHE A 414 5.93 -22.18 2.08
CA PHE A 414 5.41 -23.19 1.16
C PHE A 414 5.14 -24.53 1.85
N TYR A 415 5.97 -24.94 2.81
CA TYR A 415 5.73 -26.13 3.64
C TYR A 415 4.45 -25.99 4.46
N VAL A 416 4.28 -24.85 5.14
CA VAL A 416 3.08 -24.53 5.94
C VAL A 416 1.83 -24.52 5.07
N ALA A 417 1.88 -23.87 3.91
CA ALA A 417 0.78 -23.87 2.95
C ALA A 417 0.44 -25.28 2.44
N GLY A 418 1.44 -26.09 2.09
CA GLY A 418 1.26 -27.47 1.66
C GLY A 418 0.81 -28.44 2.76
N ARG A 419 0.90 -28.04 4.04
CA ARG A 419 0.39 -28.80 5.18
C ARG A 419 -1.03 -28.42 5.57
N LEU A 420 -1.40 -27.15 5.43
CA LEU A 420 -2.68 -26.61 5.91
C LEU A 420 -3.73 -26.41 4.80
N PHE A 421 -3.29 -26.02 3.60
CA PHE A 421 -4.15 -25.66 2.46
C PHE A 421 -4.00 -26.63 1.27
N ASN A 422 -3.19 -27.70 1.42
CA ASN A 422 -2.90 -28.67 0.36
C ASN A 422 -2.21 -28.08 -0.89
N PHE A 423 -1.59 -26.90 -0.81
CA PHE A 423 -0.95 -26.25 -1.96
C PHE A 423 0.52 -26.66 -2.19
N SER A 424 0.93 -26.73 -3.45
CA SER A 424 2.33 -26.83 -3.88
C SER A 424 2.72 -25.61 -4.71
N PHE A 425 3.99 -25.18 -4.56
CA PHE A 425 4.53 -23.98 -5.19
C PHE A 425 5.69 -24.36 -6.10
N THR A 426 5.55 -24.13 -7.41
CA THR A 426 6.58 -24.43 -8.42
C THR A 426 7.12 -23.12 -9.00
N PRO A 427 8.45 -22.88 -9.01
CA PRO A 427 8.99 -21.66 -9.62
C PRO A 427 8.61 -21.56 -11.10
N VAL A 428 8.03 -20.42 -11.50
CA VAL A 428 7.72 -20.12 -12.89
C VAL A 428 9.02 -19.78 -13.63
N ALA A 429 9.18 -20.28 -14.85
CA ALA A 429 10.38 -20.03 -15.65
C ALA A 429 10.55 -18.51 -15.93
N GLU A 430 11.76 -18.00 -15.75
CA GLU A 430 12.04 -16.57 -15.95
C GLU A 430 11.69 -16.11 -17.37
N GLY A 431 10.98 -14.99 -17.48
CA GLY A 431 10.46 -14.46 -18.75
C GLY A 431 9.21 -15.15 -19.31
N SER A 432 8.69 -16.22 -18.69
CA SER A 432 7.44 -16.87 -19.14
C SER A 432 6.16 -16.18 -18.64
N VAL A 433 6.26 -15.38 -17.57
CA VAL A 433 5.21 -14.44 -17.11
C VAL A 433 5.81 -13.04 -16.96
N PRO A 434 5.07 -11.97 -17.29
CA PRO A 434 5.54 -10.60 -17.09
C PRO A 434 5.70 -10.23 -15.61
N VAL A 435 6.68 -9.37 -15.31
CA VAL A 435 6.90 -8.76 -14.00
C VAL A 435 7.26 -7.28 -14.15
N TRP A 436 7.02 -6.47 -13.12
CA TRP A 436 7.28 -5.02 -13.13
C TRP A 436 8.70 -4.64 -12.70
N HIS A 437 9.48 -5.57 -12.16
CA HIS A 437 10.85 -5.35 -11.67
C HIS A 437 11.61 -6.70 -11.65
N GLU A 438 12.92 -6.69 -11.91
CA GLU A 438 13.75 -7.90 -12.06
C GLU A 438 13.82 -8.79 -10.80
N ASP A 439 13.70 -8.16 -9.63
CA ASP A 439 13.65 -8.84 -8.33
C ASP A 439 12.31 -9.54 -8.04
N VAL A 440 11.29 -9.32 -8.87
CA VAL A 440 10.00 -10.00 -8.70
C VAL A 440 10.14 -11.42 -9.22
N LYS A 441 9.96 -12.41 -8.34
CA LYS A 441 9.92 -13.82 -8.70
C LYS A 441 8.52 -14.37 -8.53
N VAL A 442 8.16 -15.39 -9.31
CA VAL A 442 6.77 -15.89 -9.41
C VAL A 442 6.76 -17.40 -9.25
N TRP A 443 5.76 -17.90 -8.52
CA TRP A 443 5.48 -19.32 -8.33
C TRP A 443 4.07 -19.66 -8.83
N GLU A 444 3.97 -20.77 -9.52
CA GLU A 444 2.71 -21.43 -9.80
C GLU A 444 2.23 -22.13 -8.53
N VAL A 445 0.95 -21.96 -8.20
CA VAL A 445 0.29 -22.58 -7.05
C VAL A 445 -0.69 -23.63 -7.58
N ASN A 446 -0.53 -24.88 -7.15
CA ASN A 446 -1.40 -26.00 -7.53
C ASN A 446 -1.94 -26.72 -6.29
N ASP A 447 -3.12 -27.34 -6.39
CA ASP A 447 -3.56 -28.33 -5.41
C ASP A 447 -2.70 -29.61 -5.54
N LYS A 448 -2.17 -30.11 -4.42
CA LYS A 448 -1.25 -31.26 -4.39
C LYS A 448 -1.91 -32.60 -4.68
N THR A 449 -3.23 -32.69 -4.60
CA THR A 449 -4.01 -33.93 -4.75
C THR A 449 -4.61 -34.04 -6.15
N THR A 450 -5.20 -32.97 -6.67
CA THR A 450 -5.79 -32.96 -8.02
C THR A 450 -4.79 -32.52 -9.10
N GLY A 451 -3.84 -31.65 -8.75
CA GLY A 451 -2.94 -30.98 -9.69
C GLY A 451 -3.53 -29.71 -10.32
N ASP A 452 -4.75 -29.32 -9.94
CA ASP A 452 -5.42 -28.15 -10.51
C ASP A 452 -4.65 -26.86 -10.17
N ASN A 453 -4.68 -25.89 -11.09
CA ASN A 453 -4.02 -24.61 -10.91
C ASN A 453 -4.87 -23.69 -10.03
N ILE A 454 -4.36 -23.38 -8.83
CA ILE A 454 -4.96 -22.43 -7.89
C ILE A 454 -4.63 -21.00 -8.30
N GLY A 455 -3.44 -20.78 -8.89
CA GLY A 455 -3.06 -19.46 -9.37
C GLY A 455 -1.56 -19.21 -9.49
N LEU A 456 -1.19 -17.93 -9.43
CA LEU A 456 0.18 -17.44 -9.33
C LEU A 456 0.39 -16.63 -8.04
N TRP A 457 1.58 -16.76 -7.47
CA TRP A 457 2.07 -15.96 -6.35
C TRP A 457 3.34 -15.21 -6.75
N TYR A 458 3.25 -13.88 -6.77
CA TYR A 458 4.35 -12.96 -7.08
C TYR A 458 4.99 -12.45 -5.78
N LEU A 459 6.32 -12.45 -5.70
CA LEU A 459 7.06 -11.94 -4.54
C LEU A 459 7.95 -10.76 -4.94
N ASP A 460 7.75 -9.61 -4.30
CA ASP A 460 8.57 -8.41 -4.44
C ASP A 460 9.13 -8.00 -3.05
N PRO A 461 10.25 -8.60 -2.58
CA PRO A 461 10.60 -8.56 -1.16
C PRO A 461 11.47 -7.36 -0.75
N PHE A 462 12.08 -6.66 -1.72
CA PHE A 462 13.15 -5.69 -1.43
C PHE A 462 12.69 -4.23 -1.49
N ALA A 463 13.30 -3.39 -0.65
CA ALA A 463 13.18 -1.94 -0.72
C ALA A 463 13.93 -1.35 -1.93
N ARG A 464 13.37 -0.28 -2.50
CA ARG A 464 13.97 0.54 -3.57
C ARG A 464 13.28 1.91 -3.63
N GLN A 465 13.87 2.87 -4.34
CA GLN A 465 13.22 4.16 -4.61
C GLN A 465 11.88 3.98 -5.35
N GLY A 466 10.89 4.82 -5.05
CA GLY A 466 9.53 4.70 -5.62
C GLY A 466 8.68 3.55 -5.06
N LYS A 467 9.22 2.66 -4.23
CA LYS A 467 8.43 1.64 -3.52
C LYS A 467 8.09 2.17 -2.12
N ARG A 468 6.80 2.24 -1.78
CA ARG A 468 6.33 2.71 -0.46
C ARG A 468 6.92 1.85 0.66
N SER A 469 7.21 2.43 1.83
CA SER A 469 7.66 1.66 3.00
C SER A 469 6.56 0.74 3.57
N GLY A 470 6.98 -0.34 4.24
CA GLY A 470 6.11 -1.32 4.92
C GLY A 470 6.17 -2.71 4.29
N ALA A 471 5.06 -3.44 4.42
CA ALA A 471 4.78 -4.66 3.69
C ALA A 471 3.27 -4.69 3.32
N TRP A 472 2.89 -5.45 2.29
CA TRP A 472 1.49 -5.67 1.90
C TRP A 472 1.30 -6.83 0.92
N ALA A 473 0.12 -7.44 1.00
CA ALA A 473 -0.44 -8.31 -0.02
C ALA A 473 -1.43 -7.59 -0.94
N THR A 474 -1.59 -8.09 -2.16
CA THR A 474 -2.72 -7.73 -3.05
C THR A 474 -3.03 -8.88 -4.00
N TYR A 475 -4.14 -8.79 -4.72
CA TYR A 475 -4.42 -9.61 -5.90
C TYR A 475 -4.57 -8.74 -7.15
N TYR A 476 -4.36 -9.36 -8.31
CA TYR A 476 -4.58 -8.83 -9.66
C TYR A 476 -5.77 -9.52 -10.35
N ARG A 477 -6.11 -10.73 -9.90
CA ARG A 477 -7.35 -11.47 -10.20
C ARG A 477 -7.73 -12.26 -8.96
N SER A 478 -8.98 -12.15 -8.53
CA SER A 478 -9.58 -12.94 -7.44
C SER A 478 -10.16 -14.26 -7.97
N TYR A 479 -10.32 -15.25 -7.10
CA TYR A 479 -11.15 -16.42 -7.43
C TYR A 479 -12.62 -16.00 -7.58
N THR A 480 -13.31 -16.58 -8.55
CA THR A 480 -14.77 -16.52 -8.70
C THR A 480 -15.23 -17.67 -9.59
N THR A 481 -16.50 -18.07 -9.47
CA THR A 481 -17.17 -18.97 -10.43
C THR A 481 -18.23 -18.25 -11.30
N PHE A 482 -18.33 -16.93 -11.19
CA PHE A 482 -19.47 -16.14 -11.66
C PHE A 482 -19.76 -16.24 -13.17
N ASP A 483 -18.71 -16.13 -13.99
CA ASP A 483 -18.75 -16.19 -15.46
C ASP A 483 -17.87 -17.36 -15.96
N GLY A 484 -17.75 -18.39 -15.14
CA GLY A 484 -16.70 -19.40 -15.23
C GLY A 484 -15.77 -19.33 -14.02
N GLU A 485 -15.10 -20.44 -13.73
CA GLU A 485 -14.09 -20.53 -12.68
C GLU A 485 -12.81 -19.80 -13.11
N THR A 486 -12.21 -19.03 -12.19
CA THR A 486 -10.94 -18.34 -12.44
C THR A 486 -9.90 -18.59 -11.36
N ASN A 487 -8.66 -18.85 -11.76
CA ASN A 487 -7.54 -18.93 -10.83
C ASN A 487 -7.12 -17.54 -10.28
N VAL A 488 -6.35 -17.54 -9.20
CA VAL A 488 -5.96 -16.32 -8.47
C VAL A 488 -4.62 -15.79 -8.97
N LEU A 489 -4.48 -14.47 -9.11
CA LEU A 489 -3.18 -13.82 -9.26
C LEU A 489 -2.93 -12.98 -8.01
N SER A 490 -1.98 -13.36 -7.17
CA SER A 490 -1.69 -12.73 -5.87
C SER A 490 -0.24 -12.25 -5.78
N SER A 491 0.03 -11.26 -4.93
CA SER A 491 1.40 -10.86 -4.62
C SER A 491 1.63 -10.52 -3.15
N ASN A 492 2.86 -10.74 -2.69
CA ASN A 492 3.39 -10.18 -1.45
C ASN A 492 4.56 -9.24 -1.74
N ASN A 493 4.57 -8.13 -1.03
CA ASN A 493 5.45 -7.00 -1.28
C ASN A 493 6.03 -6.54 0.07
N SER A 494 7.34 -6.47 0.18
CA SER A 494 8.03 -6.05 1.42
C SER A 494 9.16 -5.07 1.12
N ASN A 495 9.65 -4.39 2.15
CA ASN A 495 10.76 -3.43 2.04
C ASN A 495 12.02 -3.93 2.76
N PHE A 496 12.33 -5.22 2.62
CA PHE A 496 13.53 -5.81 3.20
C PHE A 496 14.79 -5.27 2.51
N VAL A 497 15.89 -5.26 3.26
CA VAL A 497 17.20 -4.89 2.74
C VAL A 497 17.73 -6.04 1.87
N LYS A 498 18.04 -5.75 0.61
CA LYS A 498 18.63 -6.74 -0.32
C LYS A 498 20.07 -7.05 0.12
N GLY A 499 20.42 -8.33 0.14
CA GLY A 499 21.81 -8.78 0.34
C GLY A 499 22.73 -8.30 -0.80
N ALA A 500 24.05 -8.41 -0.60
CA ALA A 500 25.01 -8.18 -1.67
C ALA A 500 24.84 -9.23 -2.80
N GLU A 501 25.31 -8.92 -4.00
CA GLU A 501 25.21 -9.84 -5.13
C GLU A 501 25.92 -11.19 -4.82
N GLY A 502 25.17 -12.29 -4.89
CA GLY A 502 25.65 -13.63 -4.54
C GLY A 502 25.62 -13.96 -3.04
N GLU A 503 25.28 -13.02 -2.14
CA GLU A 503 25.07 -13.28 -0.71
C GLU A 503 23.57 -13.53 -0.41
N PRO A 504 23.23 -14.44 0.54
CA PRO A 504 21.85 -14.64 0.96
C PRO A 504 21.30 -13.40 1.65
N SER A 505 20.03 -13.07 1.38
CA SER A 505 19.34 -11.97 2.09
C SER A 505 18.88 -12.46 3.47
N LEU A 506 19.50 -11.94 4.52
CA LEU A 506 19.18 -12.24 5.92
C LEU A 506 18.28 -11.16 6.51
N ILE A 507 17.14 -11.55 7.08
CA ILE A 507 16.14 -10.62 7.64
C ILE A 507 16.02 -10.76 9.16
N SER A 508 15.48 -9.74 9.84
CA SER A 508 15.28 -9.82 11.29
C SER A 508 14.15 -10.78 11.68
N TRP A 509 14.00 -11.08 12.98
CA TRP A 509 12.89 -11.88 13.47
C TRP A 509 11.53 -11.21 13.19
N ASP A 510 11.41 -9.91 13.48
CA ASP A 510 10.20 -9.12 13.21
C ASP A 510 9.91 -9.03 11.69
N ASP A 511 10.95 -8.99 10.83
CA ASP A 511 10.77 -9.09 9.37
C ASP A 511 10.29 -10.50 8.93
N ALA A 512 10.74 -11.56 9.59
CA ALA A 512 10.31 -12.93 9.32
C ALA A 512 8.84 -13.15 9.75
N GLU A 513 8.42 -12.59 10.88
CA GLU A 513 7.02 -12.52 11.29
C GLU A 513 6.20 -11.75 10.24
N THR A 514 6.67 -10.57 9.82
CA THR A 514 6.05 -9.78 8.74
C THR A 514 5.94 -10.57 7.43
N TYR A 515 6.94 -11.39 7.10
CA TYR A 515 6.92 -12.17 5.87
C TYR A 515 5.83 -13.26 5.88
N PHE A 516 5.67 -13.95 7.03
CA PHE A 516 4.56 -14.89 7.24
C PHE A 516 3.19 -14.19 7.31
N HIS A 517 3.12 -13.01 7.93
CA HIS A 517 1.91 -12.17 7.98
C HIS A 517 1.36 -11.91 6.58
N GLU A 518 2.19 -11.37 5.69
CA GLU A 518 1.79 -11.06 4.32
C GLU A 518 1.39 -12.32 3.54
N PHE A 519 2.12 -13.41 3.72
CA PHE A 519 1.77 -14.68 3.08
C PHE A 519 0.43 -15.24 3.59
N GLY A 520 0.02 -14.93 4.82
CA GLY A 520 -1.33 -15.25 5.32
C GLY A 520 -2.44 -14.51 4.57
N HIS A 521 -2.21 -13.26 4.15
CA HIS A 521 -3.13 -12.57 3.24
C HIS A 521 -3.13 -13.19 1.82
N ALA A 522 -1.95 -13.57 1.28
CA ALA A 522 -1.90 -14.23 -0.02
C ALA A 522 -2.61 -15.59 -0.01
N LEU A 523 -2.44 -16.38 1.04
CA LEU A 523 -3.17 -17.63 1.25
C LEU A 523 -4.68 -17.42 1.40
N HIS A 524 -5.13 -16.31 2.00
CA HIS A 524 -6.54 -15.96 2.04
C HIS A 524 -7.13 -15.69 0.64
N PHE A 525 -6.37 -15.06 -0.27
CA PHE A 525 -6.79 -14.91 -1.66
C PHE A 525 -6.78 -16.26 -2.40
N LEU A 526 -5.68 -17.03 -2.28
CA LEU A 526 -5.49 -18.32 -2.95
C LEU A 526 -6.51 -19.40 -2.49
N ALA A 527 -6.95 -19.36 -1.23
CA ALA A 527 -7.92 -20.30 -0.67
C ALA A 527 -9.38 -19.79 -0.69
N SER A 528 -9.67 -18.75 -1.49
CA SER A 528 -11.02 -18.25 -1.67
C SER A 528 -11.88 -19.19 -2.50
N ASP A 529 -13.08 -19.50 -2.01
CA ASP A 529 -14.17 -20.15 -2.74
C ASP A 529 -15.41 -19.25 -2.65
N VAL A 530 -15.74 -18.56 -3.74
CA VAL A 530 -16.83 -17.56 -3.81
C VAL A 530 -17.51 -17.59 -5.19
N ALA A 531 -18.82 -17.35 -5.22
CA ALA A 531 -19.55 -17.26 -6.47
C ALA A 531 -19.32 -15.91 -7.18
N TYR A 532 -19.18 -14.80 -6.46
CA TYR A 532 -19.11 -13.45 -7.04
C TYR A 532 -17.80 -12.71 -6.69
N PRO A 533 -17.23 -11.90 -7.61
CA PRO A 533 -15.99 -11.14 -7.37
C PRO A 533 -16.04 -10.26 -6.11
N SER A 534 -17.14 -9.54 -5.86
CA SER A 534 -17.26 -8.67 -4.69
C SER A 534 -17.24 -9.40 -3.34
N SER A 535 -17.54 -10.70 -3.32
CA SER A 535 -17.52 -11.55 -2.11
C SER A 535 -16.12 -11.88 -1.60
N HIS A 536 -15.08 -11.73 -2.44
CA HIS A 536 -13.69 -12.10 -2.13
C HIS A 536 -13.06 -11.32 -0.96
N SER A 537 -13.72 -10.27 -0.45
CA SER A 537 -13.20 -9.41 0.62
C SER A 537 -13.91 -9.60 1.97
N GLY A 538 -13.11 -9.71 3.04
CA GLY A 538 -13.56 -9.60 4.42
C GLY A 538 -13.82 -8.15 4.86
N VAL A 539 -14.44 -7.96 6.02
CA VAL A 539 -14.48 -6.65 6.69
C VAL A 539 -13.11 -6.33 7.29
N ARG A 540 -12.69 -5.07 7.26
CA ARG A 540 -11.30 -4.67 7.56
C ARG A 540 -10.80 -5.09 8.96
N ASP A 541 -11.68 -5.13 9.96
CA ASP A 541 -11.35 -5.58 11.32
C ASP A 541 -11.51 -7.11 11.52
N TYR A 542 -11.62 -7.85 10.41
CA TYR A 542 -11.40 -9.29 10.34
C TYR A 542 -10.19 -9.65 9.47
N THR A 543 -9.87 -8.85 8.44
CA THR A 543 -8.79 -9.13 7.46
C THR A 543 -7.41 -9.41 8.07
N GLU A 544 -7.10 -8.80 9.22
CA GLU A 544 -5.82 -9.00 9.94
C GLU A 544 -5.75 -10.33 10.71
N PHE A 545 -6.88 -11.01 10.94
CA PHE A 545 -6.89 -12.26 11.70
C PHE A 545 -6.15 -13.38 10.96
N GLN A 546 -6.39 -13.56 9.66
CA GLN A 546 -5.74 -14.61 8.87
C GLN A 546 -4.22 -14.41 8.71
N SER A 547 -3.75 -13.16 8.62
CA SER A 547 -2.33 -12.85 8.51
C SER A 547 -1.61 -13.07 9.84
N GLN A 548 -2.15 -12.50 10.94
CA GLN A 548 -1.62 -12.70 12.29
C GLN A 548 -1.67 -14.15 12.78
N LEU A 549 -2.60 -14.96 12.27
CA LEU A 549 -2.64 -16.39 12.57
C LEU A 549 -1.45 -17.14 11.95
N LEU A 550 -0.98 -16.75 10.76
CA LEU A 550 0.10 -17.44 10.07
C LEU A 550 1.49 -17.16 10.69
N GLU A 551 1.69 -15.97 11.27
CA GLU A 551 2.89 -15.61 12.04
C GLU A 551 3.27 -16.69 13.07
N ARG A 552 2.26 -17.30 13.72
CA ARG A 552 2.43 -18.32 14.76
C ARG A 552 3.16 -19.57 14.29
N TRP A 553 3.21 -19.83 12.97
CA TRP A 553 3.88 -21.00 12.43
C TRP A 553 5.40 -20.85 12.32
N LEU A 554 5.95 -19.63 12.34
CA LEU A 554 7.40 -19.39 12.42
C LEU A 554 8.03 -20.03 13.67
N LEU A 555 7.27 -20.12 14.78
CA LEU A 555 7.71 -20.70 16.06
C LEU A 555 7.47 -22.21 16.20
N THR A 556 6.97 -22.90 15.17
CA THR A 556 6.74 -24.36 15.24
C THR A 556 8.05 -25.13 15.11
N ASP A 557 8.14 -26.27 15.81
CA ASP A 557 9.35 -27.10 15.78
C ASP A 557 9.61 -27.64 14.36
N GLU A 558 8.59 -27.91 13.56
CA GLU A 558 8.77 -28.29 12.16
C GLU A 558 9.34 -27.16 11.29
N VAL A 559 8.93 -25.89 11.49
CA VAL A 559 9.52 -24.77 10.75
C VAL A 559 10.95 -24.49 11.22
N ILE A 560 11.13 -24.38 12.54
CA ILE A 560 12.43 -24.09 13.17
C ILE A 560 13.49 -25.10 12.75
N ASN A 561 13.23 -26.40 12.93
CA ASN A 561 14.26 -27.42 12.76
C ASN A 561 14.64 -27.72 11.29
N ASN A 562 13.80 -27.34 10.32
CA ASN A 562 14.01 -27.66 8.90
C ASN A 562 14.39 -26.44 8.04
N TYR A 563 14.05 -25.22 8.45
CA TYR A 563 14.21 -24.02 7.62
C TYR A 563 15.04 -22.91 8.26
N LEU A 564 15.15 -22.86 9.60
CA LEU A 564 16.04 -21.92 10.26
C LEU A 564 17.45 -22.52 10.34
N VAL A 565 18.19 -22.39 9.25
CA VAL A 565 19.54 -22.95 9.07
C VAL A 565 20.56 -21.85 8.85
N HIS A 566 21.76 -21.99 9.43
CA HIS A 566 22.81 -20.99 9.37
C HIS A 566 23.29 -20.78 7.92
N TYR A 567 23.41 -19.53 7.49
CA TYR A 567 23.68 -19.21 6.08
C TYR A 567 25.01 -19.76 5.54
N GLU A 568 26.06 -19.83 6.37
CA GLU A 568 27.36 -20.38 5.95
C GLU A 568 27.49 -21.90 6.06
N THR A 569 26.91 -22.51 7.10
CA THR A 569 27.18 -23.92 7.44
C THR A 569 26.05 -24.85 7.01
N GLY A 570 24.83 -24.33 6.81
CA GLY A 570 23.63 -25.12 6.57
C GLY A 570 23.12 -25.89 7.79
N GLU A 571 23.76 -25.75 8.96
CA GLU A 571 23.34 -26.41 10.19
C GLU A 571 22.05 -25.77 10.76
N PRO A 572 21.09 -26.57 11.28
CA PRO A 572 19.91 -26.05 11.95
C PRO A 572 20.23 -25.18 13.17
N ILE A 573 19.33 -24.25 13.46
CA ILE A 573 19.40 -23.39 14.65
C ILE A 573 19.53 -24.23 15.94
N PRO A 574 20.54 -23.97 16.80
CA PRO A 574 20.75 -24.76 18.01
C PRO A 574 19.54 -24.75 18.92
N ALA A 575 19.16 -25.91 19.46
CA ALA A 575 18.02 -26.05 20.36
C ALA A 575 18.10 -25.15 21.61
N GLU A 576 19.31 -24.79 22.07
CA GLU A 576 19.51 -23.79 23.11
C GLU A 576 19.05 -22.39 22.66
N LEU A 577 19.44 -21.96 21.46
CA LEU A 577 19.06 -20.66 20.90
C LEU A 577 17.54 -20.59 20.64
N VAL A 578 16.95 -21.68 20.17
CA VAL A 578 15.48 -21.84 20.06
C VAL A 578 14.78 -21.68 21.41
N ASN A 579 15.31 -22.28 22.47
CA ASN A 579 14.75 -22.14 23.81
C ASN A 579 14.86 -20.71 24.33
N LYS A 580 15.96 -19.99 24.03
CA LYS A 580 16.12 -18.57 24.36
C LYS A 580 15.11 -17.70 23.62
N ILE A 581 14.89 -17.92 22.31
CA ILE A 581 13.84 -17.24 21.52
C ILE A 581 12.46 -17.47 22.17
N LYS A 582 12.11 -18.72 22.50
CA LYS A 582 10.85 -19.06 23.15
C LYS A 582 10.69 -18.44 24.55
N GLN A 583 11.79 -18.28 25.31
CA GLN A 583 11.79 -17.58 26.60
C GLN A 583 11.65 -16.05 26.46
N ALA A 584 12.21 -15.48 25.39
CA ALA A 584 12.12 -14.07 25.06
C ALA A 584 10.83 -13.69 24.28
N ALA A 585 9.90 -14.63 24.06
CA ALA A 585 8.70 -14.42 23.26
C ALA A 585 7.68 -13.43 23.86
N THR A 586 7.88 -12.97 25.10
CA THR A 586 7.11 -11.89 25.75
C THR A 586 7.99 -10.69 26.13
N PHE A 587 9.22 -10.63 25.61
CA PHE A 587 10.13 -9.51 25.82
C PHE A 587 9.72 -8.30 24.98
N ASN A 588 9.75 -7.11 25.58
CA ASN A 588 9.42 -5.83 24.95
C ASN A 588 7.95 -5.73 24.46
N GLU A 589 7.06 -6.57 24.99
CA GLU A 589 5.63 -6.57 24.66
C GLU A 589 4.91 -5.33 25.20
N GLY A 590 5.43 -4.68 26.25
CA GLY A 590 4.93 -3.37 26.69
C GLY A 590 5.08 -2.36 25.56
N PHE A 591 6.30 -2.22 25.03
CA PHE A 591 6.57 -1.36 23.89
C PHE A 591 5.81 -1.77 22.63
N LYS A 592 5.92 -3.03 22.17
CA LYS A 592 5.26 -3.49 20.93
C LYS A 592 3.74 -3.25 20.98
N THR A 593 3.10 -3.53 22.12
CA THR A 593 1.67 -3.29 22.32
C THR A 593 1.34 -1.80 22.35
N THR A 594 2.11 -0.98 23.07
CA THR A 594 1.84 0.47 23.19
C THR A 594 2.12 1.25 21.91
N GLU A 595 3.17 0.93 21.14
CA GLU A 595 3.51 1.57 19.84
C GLU A 595 2.34 1.42 18.85
N TYR A 596 1.81 0.19 18.71
CA TYR A 596 0.63 -0.10 17.89
C TYR A 596 -0.64 0.57 18.44
N MET A 597 -0.94 0.38 19.72
CA MET A 597 -2.20 0.86 20.30
C MET A 597 -2.27 2.38 20.40
N ALA A 598 -1.16 3.08 20.63
CA ALA A 598 -1.13 4.54 20.63
C ALA A 598 -1.63 5.10 19.28
N SER A 599 -1.18 4.49 18.18
CA SER A 599 -1.62 4.85 16.83
C SER A 599 -3.12 4.61 16.62
N ALA A 600 -3.64 3.45 17.05
CA ALA A 600 -5.07 3.11 16.94
C ALA A 600 -5.97 3.99 17.84
N ILE A 601 -5.54 4.28 19.07
CA ILE A 601 -6.24 5.18 20.00
C ILE A 601 -6.27 6.60 19.44
N MET A 602 -5.17 7.08 18.86
CA MET A 602 -5.12 8.42 18.26
C MET A 602 -5.96 8.54 16.99
N ASP A 603 -5.97 7.54 16.10
CA ASP A 603 -6.90 7.50 14.96
C ASP A 603 -8.35 7.57 15.43
N LEU A 604 -8.73 6.76 16.42
CA LEU A 604 -10.10 6.76 16.93
C LEU A 604 -10.48 8.09 17.61
N LYS A 605 -9.55 8.72 18.34
CA LYS A 605 -9.74 10.06 18.92
C LYS A 605 -9.93 11.14 17.86
N TYR A 606 -9.06 11.20 16.84
CA TYR A 606 -9.20 12.18 15.75
C TYR A 606 -10.50 12.04 14.94
N HIS A 607 -11.16 10.87 15.01
CA HIS A 607 -12.41 10.58 14.30
C HIS A 607 -13.66 10.54 15.20
N THR A 608 -13.53 10.86 16.49
CA THR A 608 -14.64 10.95 17.46
C THR A 608 -14.91 12.38 17.95
N THR A 609 -14.07 13.36 17.57
CA THR A 609 -14.25 14.80 17.82
C THR A 609 -15.15 15.50 16.81
#